data_AF-A0A955T3C2-F1
#
_entry.id   AF-A0A955T3C2-F1
#
_cell.length_a   1.000
_cell.length_b   1.000
_cell.length_c   1.000
_cell.angle_alpha   90.00
_cell.angle_beta   90.00
_cell.angle_gamma   90.00
#
_symmetry.space_group_name_H-M   'P 1'
#
loop_
_entity.id
_entity.type
_entity.pdbx_description
1 polymer ?
#
loop_
_entity_poly.entity_id
_entity_poly.type
_entity_poly.pdbx_seq_one_letter_code
_entity_poly.pdbx_strand_id
1 'polypeptide(L)' 'MACQRMTRCHCHNVEFSTVAQYAQNTGIQEPDVLCERVGLGQTCTACRCDLADFLKEQRQVSVSAPSRGIPALKPSKAIA' A
#
# COMPACT_ATOMS: atom_id res chain seq x y z
N MET A 1 5.74 -22.19 0.96
CA MET A 1 4.37 -22.10 1.52
C MET A 1 3.65 -21.01 0.76
N ALA A 2 2.63 -21.33 -0.02
CA ALA A 2 1.83 -20.35 -0.73
C ALA A 2 0.80 -19.77 0.26
N CYS A 3 0.99 -18.52 0.69
CA CYS A 3 -0.08 -17.81 1.40
C CYS A 3 -1.19 -17.53 0.38
N GLN A 4 -2.42 -17.97 0.68
CA GLN A 4 -3.58 -17.60 -0.13
C GLN A 4 -3.69 -16.09 -0.04
N ARG A 5 -3.48 -15.36 -1.15
CA ARG A 5 -3.59 -13.88 -1.22
C ARG A 5 -4.94 -13.40 -0.71
N MET A 6 -5.07 -13.27 0.61
CA MET A 6 -6.21 -12.61 1.22
C MET A 6 -6.04 -11.12 0.99
N THR A 7 -7.12 -10.43 0.70
CA THR A 7 -7.14 -8.97 0.56
C THR A 7 -7.75 -8.29 1.78
N ARG A 8 -8.22 -9.06 2.76
CA ARG A 8 -8.86 -8.57 3.99
C ARG A 8 -8.63 -9.50 5.17
N CYS A 9 -8.67 -8.93 6.38
CA CYS A 9 -8.82 -9.69 7.61
C CYS A 9 -10.29 -10.06 7.83
N HIS A 10 -10.58 -11.35 7.96
CA HIS A 10 -11.94 -11.82 8.23
C HIS A 10 -12.42 -11.59 9.67
N CYS A 11 -11.51 -11.54 10.65
CA CYS A 11 -11.89 -11.34 12.05
C CYS A 11 -12.47 -9.95 12.32
N HIS A 12 -11.89 -8.92 11.70
CA HIS A 12 -12.32 -7.53 11.86
C HIS A 12 -13.00 -6.96 10.61
N ASN A 13 -13.13 -7.77 9.55
CA ASN A 13 -13.66 -7.39 8.24
C ASN A 13 -13.00 -6.11 7.67
N VAL A 14 -11.68 -6.00 7.80
CA VAL A 14 -10.88 -4.84 7.34
C VAL A 14 -10.10 -5.22 6.10
N GLU A 15 -10.19 -4.41 5.04
CA GLU A 15 -9.42 -4.59 3.81
C GLU A 15 -7.97 -4.08 3.95
N PHE A 16 -7.02 -4.80 3.34
CA PHE A 16 -5.60 -4.44 3.36
C PHE A 16 -5.31 -3.16 2.58
N SER A 17 -6.12 -2.85 1.58
CA SER A 17 -6.10 -1.55 0.86
C SER A 17 -6.31 -0.37 1.82
N THR A 18 -7.24 -0.51 2.77
CA THR A 18 -7.51 0.51 3.79
C THR A 18 -6.31 0.69 4.72
N VAL A 19 -5.67 -0.41 5.13
CA VAL A 19 -4.47 -0.40 5.97
C VAL A 19 -3.30 0.25 5.22
N ALA A 20 -3.12 -0.05 3.94
CA ALA A 20 -2.09 0.55 3.11
C ALA A 20 -2.32 2.06 2.89
N GLN A 21 -3.56 2.47 2.69
CA GLN A 21 -3.90 3.90 2.59
C GLN A 21 -3.64 4.62 3.92
N TYR A 22 -3.97 3.99 5.05
CA TYR A 22 -3.67 4.53 6.36
C TYR A 22 -2.16 4.65 6.61
N ALA A 23 -1.37 3.65 6.19
CA ALA A 23 0.09 3.68 6.24
C ALA A 23 0.67 4.86 5.44
N GLN A 24 0.13 5.13 4.25
CA GLN A 24 0.53 6.28 3.44
C GLN A 24 0.17 7.63 4.08
N ASN A 25 -1.00 7.73 4.70
CA ASN A 25 -1.47 8.97 5.34
C ASN A 25 -0.68 9.28 6.62
N THR A 26 -0.38 8.25 7.42
CA THR A 26 0.34 8.42 8.70
C THR A 26 1.85 8.38 8.57
N GLY A 27 2.38 7.90 7.44
CA GLY A 27 3.81 7.65 7.24
C GLY A 27 4.35 6.42 7.99
N ILE A 28 3.48 5.68 8.69
CA ILE A 28 3.86 4.48 9.43
C ILE A 28 4.00 3.32 8.44
N GLN A 29 5.22 2.79 8.32
CA GLN A 29 5.50 1.66 7.41
C GLN A 29 5.72 0.34 8.16
N GLU A 30 5.71 0.35 9.49
CA GLU A 30 5.86 -0.86 10.29
C GLU A 30 4.52 -1.64 10.34
N PRO A 31 4.49 -2.88 9.83
CA PRO A 31 3.26 -3.68 9.79
C PRO A 31 2.74 -4.00 11.19
N ASP A 32 3.62 -4.16 12.19
CA ASP A 32 3.21 -4.41 13.58
C ASP A 32 2.46 -3.21 14.17
N VAL A 33 3.00 -2.02 13.99
CA VAL A 33 2.37 -0.77 14.46
C VAL A 33 1.05 -0.52 13.74
N LEU A 34 0.99 -0.76 12.43
CA LEU A 34 -0.25 -0.67 11.66
C LEU A 34 -1.29 -1.69 12.14
N CYS A 35 -0.88 -2.93 12.42
CA CYS A 35 -1.75 -3.95 12.98
C CYS A 35 -2.32 -3.52 14.33
N GLU A 36 -1.48 -3.01 15.23
CA GLU A 36 -1.91 -2.52 16.54
C GLU A 36 -2.90 -1.36 16.43
N ARG A 37 -2.63 -0.40 15.54
CA ARG A 37 -3.51 0.76 15.31
C ARG A 37 -4.88 0.39 14.74
N VAL A 38 -4.92 -0.62 13.87
CA VAL A 38 -6.14 -1.08 13.20
C VAL A 38 -6.81 -2.24 13.96
N GLY A 39 -6.17 -2.76 15.01
CA GLY A 39 -6.63 -3.93 15.77
C GLY A 39 -6.46 -5.27 15.03
N LEU A 40 -5.70 -5.31 13.94
CA LEU A 40 -5.40 -6.55 13.23
C LEU A 40 -4.40 -7.40 14.01
N GLY A 41 -4.50 -8.73 13.94
CA GLY A 41 -3.58 -9.61 14.64
C GLY A 41 -3.94 -9.92 16.10
N GLN A 42 -4.95 -9.24 16.68
CA GLN A 42 -5.38 -9.47 18.07
C GLN A 42 -6.27 -10.71 18.23
N THR A 43 -7.16 -10.96 17.27
CA THR A 43 -8.06 -12.13 17.29
C THR A 43 -7.40 -13.36 16.66
N CYS A 44 -6.69 -13.19 15.55
CA CYS A 44 -5.92 -14.24 14.89
C CYS A 44 -4.71 -13.63 14.18
N THR A 45 -3.66 -14.42 13.95
CA THR A 45 -2.43 -13.97 13.28
C THR A 45 -2.37 -14.34 11.80
N ALA A 46 -3.38 -15.03 11.25
CA ALA A 46 -3.38 -15.54 9.89
C ALA A 46 -3.21 -14.42 8.84
N CYS A 47 -3.89 -13.29 9.03
CA CYS A 47 -3.84 -12.15 8.11
C CYS A 47 -2.51 -11.38 8.11
N ARG A 48 -1.61 -11.61 9.09
CA ARG A 48 -0.36 -10.84 9.23
C ARG A 48 0.63 -11.15 8.11
N CYS A 49 0.74 -12.41 7.70
CA CYS A 49 1.64 -12.82 6.62
C CYS A 49 1.22 -12.18 5.29
N ASP A 50 -0.07 -12.28 4.93
CA ASP A 50 -0.59 -11.70 3.69
C ASP A 50 -0.56 -10.16 3.71
N LEU A 51 -0.83 -9.52 4.86
CA LEU A 51 -0.74 -8.07 5.00
C LEU A 51 0.69 -7.56 4.79
N ALA A 52 1.68 -8.24 5.39
CA ALA A 52 3.08 -7.87 5.23
C ALA A 52 3.55 -8.01 3.77
N ASP A 53 3.13 -9.07 3.09
CA ASP A 53 3.43 -9.27 1.67
C ASP A 53 2.76 -8.17 0.81
N PHE A 54 1.47 -7.89 1.06
CA PHE A 54 0.73 -6.84 0.37
C PHE A 54 1.36 -5.44 0.53
N LEU A 55 1.77 -5.08 1.74
CA LEU A 55 2.46 -3.82 2.00
C LEU A 55 3.82 -3.74 1.30
N LYS A 56 4.54 -4.87 1.23
CA LYS A 56 5.83 -4.96 0.51
C LYS A 56 5.66 -4.86 -1.01
N GLU A 57 4.60 -5.45 -1.57
CA GLU A 57 4.24 -5.32 -2.98
C GLU A 57 3.87 -3.86 -3.32
N GLN A 58 3.03 -3.22 -2.51
CA GLN A 58 2.65 -1.81 -2.70
C GLN A 58 3.85 -0.86 -2.67
N ARG A 59 4.83 -1.13 -1.81
CA ARG A 59 6.08 -0.36 -1.76
C ARG A 59 6.89 -0.47 -3.05
N GLN A 60 6.92 -1.65 -3.67
CA GLN A 60 7.64 -1.87 -4.94
C GLN A 60 6.92 -1.25 -6.13
N VAL A 61 5.58 -1.27 -6.13
CA VAL A 61 4.76 -0.60 -7.16
C VAL A 61 4.93 0.92 -7.11
N SER A 62 5.07 1.49 -5.90
CA SER A 62 5.31 2.93 -5.72
C SER A 62 6.67 3.41 -6.24
N VAL A 63 7.68 2.52 -6.28
CA VAL A 63 9.01 2.80 -6.89
C VAL A 63 9.01 2.54 -8.40
N SER A 64 8.00 1.81 -8.89
CA SER A 64 7.81 1.49 -10.31
C SER A 64 6.70 2.32 -10.93
N ALA A 65 6.62 3.61 -10.58
CA ALA A 65 6.07 4.58 -11.51
C ALA A 65 7.17 4.89 -12.54
N PRO A 66 7.20 4.26 -13.73
CA PRO A 66 7.82 4.92 -14.85
C PRO A 66 7.10 6.26 -14.99
N SER A 67 7.88 7.32 -15.01
CA SER A 67 7.55 8.62 -15.57
C SER A 67 6.49 8.48 -16.66
N ARG A 68 5.21 8.64 -16.30
CA ARG A 68 4.14 8.91 -17.26
C ARG A 68 4.50 10.26 -17.82
N GLY A 69 5.09 10.23 -19.02
CA GLY A 69 5.70 11.37 -19.67
C GLY A 69 4.82 12.61 -19.54
N ILE A 70 5.39 13.63 -18.90
CA ILE A 70 4.98 15.00 -19.21
C ILE A 70 5.48 15.20 -20.65
N PRO A 71 4.63 15.35 -21.68
CA PRO A 71 5.13 15.83 -22.94
C PRO A 71 5.76 17.19 -22.66
N ALA A 72 7.06 17.31 -22.91
CA ALA A 72 7.76 18.58 -22.88
C ALA A 72 6.94 19.57 -23.71
N LEU A 73 6.35 20.56 -23.04
CA LEU A 73 5.74 21.69 -23.72
C LEU A 73 6.88 22.33 -24.53
N LYS A 74 6.84 22.15 -25.86
CA LYS A 74 7.75 22.85 -26.77
C LYS A 74 7.67 24.35 -26.47
N PRO A 75 8.78 25.09 -26.45
CA PRO A 75 8.71 26.54 -26.44
C PRO A 75 8.09 26.98 -27.78
N SER A 76 6.78 27.28 -27.77
CA SER A 76 6.14 27.98 -28.88
C SER A 76 6.73 29.38 -28.95
N LYS A 77 7.61 29.57 -29.93
CA LYS A 77 7.88 30.90 -30.50
C LYS A 77 6.54 31.58 -30.84
N ALA A 78 6.33 32.75 -30.27
CA ALA A 78 5.57 33.87 -30.83
C ALA A 78 6.25 35.11 -30.21
N ILE A 79 7.13 35.84 -30.90
CA ILE A 79 6.85 36.80 -31.99
C ILE A 79 5.61 37.63 -31.68
N ALA A 80 5.81 38.74 -30.95
CA ALA A 80 5.55 40.10 -31.41
C ALA A 80 6.35 41.07 -30.51
#